data_AF-D7NFK0-F1
#
_entry.id   AF-D7NFK0-F1
#
_cell.length_a   1.000
_cell.length_b   1.000
_cell.length_c   1.000
_cell.angle_alpha   90.00
_cell.angle_beta   90.00
_cell.angle_gamma   90.00
#
_symmetry.space_group_name_H-M   'P 1'
#
loop_
_entity.id
_entity.type
_entity.pdbx_description
1 polymer ?
#
loop_
_entity_poly.entity_id
_entity_poly.type
_entity_poly.pdbx_seq_one_letter_code
_entity_poly.pdbx_strand_id
1 'polypeptide(L)'
;MKNVLVDIFKDFGTFSKYAPGVETNMDLNDLLSSGITARKRVETIITAEVFNAIVGNPDDALIEALRSAIANMTMASQLIFDSIKRRKNQVDVYKYEIEGMKRSYMDNHYNAMDSIIQRLMSVEINSEDSSSPAAIWRKSRFYKIIDVCKIRTADEFDSIYPIDLSYFFFFRLLPLQKETLDERLSAYYDRLTDDNRERIEPILTLALVKKTVAKSLRRFDILEFPPTIRNLFDDSHASRSGKDEHDAALDLADRLDLEAEELISNADTLLATDASVDFCSNSAYNRPDDKIIMLP
;
A
#
# COMPACT_ATOMS: atom_id res chain seq x y z
N MET A 1 -27.13 7.09 -18.28
CA MET A 1 -25.69 6.97 -17.93
C MET A 1 -25.27 5.56 -18.33
N LYS A 2 -24.21 5.39 -19.13
CA LYS A 2 -23.78 4.04 -19.57
C LYS A 2 -23.24 3.28 -18.35
N ASN A 3 -23.61 2.01 -18.20
CA ASN A 3 -23.18 1.21 -17.07
C ASN A 3 -21.69 0.87 -17.20
N VAL A 4 -20.88 1.44 -16.31
CA VAL A 4 -19.42 1.23 -16.27
C VAL A 4 -19.04 -0.25 -16.18
N LEU A 5 -19.84 -1.07 -15.49
CA LEU A 5 -19.57 -2.49 -15.33
C LEU A 5 -19.81 -3.24 -16.65
N VAL A 6 -20.77 -2.80 -17.46
CA VAL A 6 -21.03 -3.41 -18.78
C VAL A 6 -19.84 -3.18 -19.72
N ASP A 7 -19.18 -2.02 -19.65
CA ASP A 7 -18.01 -1.75 -20.48
C ASP A 7 -16.81 -2.65 -20.13
N ILE A 8 -16.69 -3.07 -18.86
CA ILE A 8 -15.55 -3.85 -18.35
C ILE A 8 -15.79 -5.36 -18.44
N PHE A 9 -17.00 -5.80 -18.07
CA PHE A 9 -17.35 -7.21 -17.91
C PHE A 9 -18.24 -7.75 -19.03
N LYS A 10 -18.91 -6.89 -19.80
CA LYS A 10 -19.95 -7.23 -20.81
C LYS A 10 -21.21 -7.85 -20.22
N ASP A 11 -21.08 -8.85 -19.36
CA ASP A 11 -22.16 -9.58 -18.72
C ASP A 11 -21.87 -9.90 -17.25
N PHE A 12 -22.93 -10.27 -16.52
CA PHE A 12 -22.83 -10.61 -15.10
C PHE A 12 -22.02 -11.90 -14.86
N GLY A 13 -22.07 -12.86 -15.79
CA GLY A 13 -21.32 -14.13 -15.66
C GLY A 13 -19.81 -13.92 -15.68
N THR A 14 -19.34 -12.89 -16.36
CA THR A 14 -17.93 -12.48 -16.33
C THR A 14 -17.61 -11.75 -15.03
N PHE A 15 -18.49 -10.88 -14.54
CA PHE A 15 -18.32 -10.22 -13.23
C PHE A 15 -18.21 -11.22 -12.08
N SER A 16 -19.09 -12.24 -12.04
CA SER A 16 -19.13 -13.22 -10.95
C SER A 16 -17.88 -14.09 -10.86
N LYS A 17 -17.07 -14.19 -11.92
CA LYS A 17 -15.78 -14.90 -11.88
C LYS A 17 -14.76 -14.21 -10.97
N TYR A 18 -14.88 -12.90 -10.78
CA TYR A 18 -13.95 -12.10 -9.99
C TYR A 18 -14.50 -11.68 -8.63
N ALA A 19 -15.80 -11.83 -8.41
CA ALA A 19 -16.48 -11.52 -7.16
C ALA A 19 -16.99 -12.80 -6.50
N PRO A 20 -16.19 -13.48 -5.65
CA PRO A 20 -16.60 -14.72 -5.01
C PRO A 20 -17.83 -14.51 -4.12
N GLY A 21 -18.80 -15.42 -4.16
CA GLY A 21 -19.98 -15.38 -3.30
C GLY A 21 -21.07 -14.38 -3.72
N VAL A 22 -21.01 -13.81 -4.92
CA VAL A 22 -22.08 -12.96 -5.45
C VAL A 22 -23.35 -13.78 -5.73
N GLU A 23 -24.53 -13.20 -5.47
CA GLU A 23 -25.82 -13.86 -5.73
C GLU A 23 -26.06 -13.97 -7.25
N THR A 24 -26.44 -15.15 -7.73
CA THR A 24 -26.60 -15.44 -9.18
C THR A 24 -27.82 -14.76 -9.82
N ASN A 25 -28.69 -14.16 -9.02
CA ASN A 25 -29.90 -13.47 -9.47
C ASN A 25 -29.73 -11.95 -9.62
N MET A 26 -28.53 -11.41 -9.38
CA MET A 26 -28.22 -9.99 -9.55
C MET A 26 -27.94 -9.63 -11.01
N ASP A 27 -28.25 -8.39 -11.39
CA ASP A 27 -27.87 -7.80 -12.68
C ASP A 27 -26.78 -6.72 -12.51
N LEU A 28 -25.96 -6.50 -13.54
CA LEU A 28 -24.95 -5.43 -13.51
C LEU A 28 -25.54 -4.04 -13.29
N ASN A 29 -26.81 -3.81 -13.67
CA ASN A 29 -27.50 -2.55 -13.44
C ASN A 29 -27.84 -2.33 -11.97
N ASP A 30 -28.08 -3.39 -11.20
CA ASP A 30 -28.30 -3.31 -9.75
C ASP A 30 -27.04 -2.82 -9.02
N LEU A 31 -25.87 -3.14 -9.58
CA LEU A 31 -24.55 -2.81 -9.02
C LEU A 31 -24.00 -1.46 -9.50
N LEU A 32 -24.72 -0.71 -10.34
CA LEU A 32 -24.19 0.48 -11.00
C LEU A 32 -23.65 1.53 -10.01
N SER A 33 -24.36 1.79 -8.92
CA SER A 33 -23.98 2.79 -7.91
C SER A 33 -22.66 2.43 -7.22
N SER A 34 -22.55 1.17 -6.77
CA SER A 34 -21.34 0.58 -6.20
C SER A 34 -20.20 0.51 -7.23
N GLY A 35 -20.51 0.22 -8.49
CA GLY A 35 -19.55 0.15 -9.60
C GLY A 35 -18.93 1.50 -9.95
N ILE A 36 -19.71 2.59 -9.90
CA ILE A 36 -19.19 3.96 -10.08
C ILE A 36 -18.19 4.29 -8.96
N THR A 37 -18.51 3.92 -7.72
CA THR A 37 -17.61 4.12 -6.57
C THR A 37 -16.33 3.31 -6.72
N ALA A 38 -16.43 2.05 -7.14
CA ALA A 38 -15.30 1.18 -7.39
C ALA A 38 -14.37 1.73 -8.48
N ARG A 39 -14.94 2.16 -9.62
CA ARG A 39 -14.19 2.84 -10.68
C ARG A 39 -13.45 4.05 -10.14
N LYS A 40 -14.13 4.92 -9.40
CA LYS A 40 -13.50 6.13 -8.86
C LYS A 40 -12.33 5.82 -7.94
N ARG A 41 -12.43 4.78 -7.10
CA ARG A 41 -11.34 4.33 -6.23
C ARG A 41 -10.13 3.86 -7.05
N VAL A 42 -10.34 3.03 -8.08
CA VAL A 42 -9.26 2.56 -8.95
C VAL A 42 -8.62 3.73 -9.73
N GLU A 43 -9.43 4.57 -10.37
CA GLU A 43 -8.94 5.75 -11.11
C GLU A 43 -8.21 6.75 -10.23
N THR A 44 -8.54 6.84 -8.94
CA THR A 44 -7.80 7.70 -8.01
C THR A 44 -6.35 7.27 -7.89
N ILE A 45 -6.04 6.00 -8.12
CA ILE A 45 -4.69 5.44 -8.00
C ILE A 45 -4.02 5.44 -9.36
N ILE A 46 -4.57 4.71 -10.33
CA ILE A 46 -3.94 4.54 -11.65
C ILE A 46 -4.17 5.70 -12.61
N THR A 47 -5.05 6.65 -12.27
CA THR A 47 -5.61 7.70 -13.15
C THR A 47 -6.65 7.19 -14.15
N ALA A 48 -7.56 8.08 -14.57
CA ALA A 48 -8.59 7.76 -15.55
C ALA A 48 -8.02 7.43 -16.94
N GLU A 49 -6.89 8.05 -17.32
CA GLU A 49 -6.25 7.82 -18.62
C GLU A 49 -5.70 6.39 -18.72
N VAL A 50 -4.96 5.94 -17.70
CA VAL A 50 -4.46 4.55 -17.63
C VAL A 50 -5.63 3.57 -17.56
N PHE A 51 -6.64 3.86 -16.74
CA PHE A 51 -7.83 3.02 -16.65
C PHE A 51 -8.49 2.81 -18.02
N ASN A 52 -8.75 3.89 -18.77
CA ASN A 52 -9.37 3.81 -20.09
C ASN A 52 -8.45 3.09 -21.10
N ALA A 53 -7.13 3.28 -21.00
CA ALA A 53 -6.16 2.57 -21.84
C ALA A 53 -6.15 1.06 -21.58
N ILE A 54 -6.30 0.63 -20.33
CA ILE A 54 -6.44 -0.80 -20.00
C ILE A 54 -7.76 -1.35 -20.55
N VAL A 55 -8.88 -0.66 -20.33
CA VAL A 55 -10.21 -1.09 -20.84
C VAL A 55 -10.23 -1.17 -22.38
N GLY A 56 -9.50 -0.29 -23.05
CA GLY A 56 -9.36 -0.29 -24.52
C GLY A 56 -8.55 -1.46 -25.08
N ASN A 57 -7.81 -2.19 -24.24
CA ASN A 57 -6.93 -3.30 -24.64
C ASN A 57 -7.34 -4.61 -23.94
N PRO A 58 -8.43 -5.27 -24.40
CA PRO A 58 -9.02 -6.40 -23.69
C PRO A 58 -8.22 -7.71 -23.75
N ASP A 59 -7.14 -7.77 -24.54
CA ASP A 59 -6.25 -8.93 -24.66
C ASP A 59 -5.01 -8.82 -23.74
N ASP A 60 -4.86 -7.71 -23.03
CA ASP A 60 -3.76 -7.48 -22.09
C ASP A 60 -4.06 -8.15 -20.73
N ALA A 61 -3.07 -8.81 -20.13
CA ALA A 61 -3.18 -9.37 -18.79
C ALA A 61 -3.60 -8.33 -17.72
N LEU A 62 -3.37 -7.04 -17.98
CA LEU A 62 -3.85 -5.93 -17.13
C LEU A 62 -5.38 -5.88 -17.00
N ILE A 63 -6.15 -6.31 -18.00
CA ILE A 63 -7.62 -6.27 -17.94
C ILE A 63 -8.18 -7.24 -16.91
N GLU A 64 -7.54 -8.39 -16.72
CA GLU A 64 -7.95 -9.41 -15.76
C GLU A 64 -7.74 -8.93 -14.32
N ALA A 65 -6.60 -8.28 -14.07
CA ALA A 65 -6.34 -7.63 -12.79
C ALA A 65 -7.31 -6.45 -12.56
N LEU A 66 -7.59 -5.64 -13.58
CA LEU A 66 -8.56 -4.55 -13.47
C LEU A 66 -9.98 -5.05 -13.18
N ARG A 67 -10.42 -6.13 -13.84
CA ARG A 67 -11.69 -6.80 -13.57
C ARG A 67 -11.76 -7.28 -12.12
N SER A 68 -10.70 -7.90 -11.63
CA SER A 68 -10.61 -8.30 -10.22
C SER A 68 -10.72 -7.12 -9.26
N ALA A 69 -9.96 -6.04 -9.50
CA ALA A 69 -9.99 -4.86 -8.66
C ALA A 69 -11.39 -4.22 -8.61
N ILE A 70 -12.05 -4.06 -9.76
CA ILE A 70 -13.37 -3.42 -9.85
C ILE A 70 -14.46 -4.30 -9.25
N ALA A 71 -14.48 -5.60 -9.57
CA ALA A 71 -15.53 -6.50 -9.09
C ALA A 71 -15.53 -6.60 -7.56
N ASN A 72 -14.35 -6.82 -6.96
CA ASN A 72 -14.21 -6.95 -5.53
C ASN A 72 -14.54 -5.63 -4.80
N MET A 73 -14.08 -4.46 -5.29
CA MET A 73 -14.44 -3.18 -4.67
C MET A 73 -15.92 -2.82 -4.83
N THR A 74 -16.53 -3.23 -5.96
CA THR A 74 -17.98 -3.09 -6.17
C THR A 74 -18.73 -3.87 -5.10
N MET A 75 -18.36 -5.13 -4.88
CA MET A 75 -19.00 -5.96 -3.86
C MET A 75 -18.72 -5.50 -2.43
N ALA A 76 -17.50 -5.07 -2.12
CA ALA A 76 -17.17 -4.49 -0.81
C ALA A 76 -18.05 -3.27 -0.48
N SER A 77 -18.37 -2.46 -1.48
CA SER A 77 -19.29 -1.32 -1.34
C SER A 77 -20.75 -1.76 -1.27
N GLN A 78 -21.12 -2.76 -2.07
CA GLN A 78 -22.49 -3.28 -2.17
C GLN A 78 -22.95 -4.01 -0.90
N LEU A 79 -22.03 -4.68 -0.18
CA LEU A 79 -22.33 -5.46 1.03
C LEU A 79 -23.13 -4.68 2.07
N ILE A 80 -22.92 -3.37 2.18
CA ILE A 80 -23.67 -2.52 3.11
C ILE A 80 -25.16 -2.51 2.73
N PHE A 81 -25.47 -2.31 1.45
CA PHE A 81 -26.83 -2.31 0.94
C PHE A 81 -27.47 -3.70 1.02
N ASP A 82 -26.72 -4.75 0.72
CA ASP A 82 -27.20 -6.12 0.81
C ASP A 82 -27.54 -6.50 2.25
N SER A 83 -26.72 -6.09 3.23
CA SER A 83 -27.00 -6.30 4.66
C SER A 83 -28.30 -5.60 5.10
N ILE A 84 -28.60 -4.42 4.54
CA ILE A 84 -29.83 -3.68 4.83
C ILE A 84 -31.02 -4.38 4.17
N LYS A 85 -30.88 -4.82 2.92
CA LYS A 85 -31.92 -5.54 2.18
C LYS A 85 -32.30 -6.85 2.87
N ARG A 86 -31.32 -7.65 3.28
CA ARG A 86 -31.53 -8.92 4.01
C ARG A 86 -32.25 -8.70 5.35
N ARG A 87 -31.82 -7.67 6.13
CA ARG A 87 -32.52 -7.29 7.37
C ARG A 87 -33.97 -6.85 7.14
N LYS A 88 -34.25 -6.09 6.08
CA LYS A 88 -35.63 -5.72 5.71
C LYS A 88 -36.50 -6.94 5.37
N ASN A 89 -35.89 -7.99 4.83
CA ASN A 89 -36.56 -9.25 4.49
C ASN A 89 -36.59 -10.25 5.65
N GLN A 90 -36.30 -9.83 6.88
CA GLN A 90 -36.27 -10.70 8.08
C GLN A 90 -35.31 -11.89 7.95
N VAL A 91 -34.24 -11.73 7.17
CA VAL A 91 -33.13 -12.68 7.09
C VAL A 91 -32.09 -12.27 8.12
N ASP A 92 -31.72 -13.20 9.00
CA ASP A 92 -30.65 -12.99 9.97
C ASP A 92 -29.32 -12.74 9.25
N VAL A 93 -28.62 -11.68 9.65
CA VAL A 93 -27.30 -11.37 9.12
C VAL A 93 -26.36 -11.10 10.28
N TYR A 94 -25.35 -11.95 10.42
CA TYR A 94 -24.37 -11.81 11.47
C TYR A 94 -23.29 -10.80 11.09
N LYS A 95 -22.97 -9.91 12.03
CA LYS A 95 -21.98 -8.84 11.82
C LYS A 95 -20.61 -9.39 11.41
N TYR A 96 -20.15 -10.46 12.05
CA TYR A 96 -18.83 -11.06 11.76
C TYR A 96 -18.75 -11.65 10.35
N GLU A 97 -19.85 -12.19 9.80
CA GLU A 97 -19.87 -12.73 8.43
C GLU A 97 -19.78 -11.61 7.40
N ILE A 98 -20.54 -10.52 7.58
CA ILE A 98 -20.45 -9.35 6.69
C ILE A 98 -19.04 -8.75 6.74
N GLU A 99 -18.46 -8.63 7.94
CA GLU A 99 -17.10 -8.12 8.09
C GLU A 99 -16.07 -9.04 7.44
N GLY A 100 -16.22 -10.36 7.59
CA GLY A 100 -15.37 -11.36 6.92
C GLY A 100 -15.46 -11.28 5.39
N MET A 101 -16.68 -11.19 4.84
CA MET A 101 -16.88 -11.00 3.40
C MET A 101 -16.28 -9.67 2.92
N LYS A 102 -16.48 -8.58 3.65
CA LYS A 102 -15.92 -7.27 3.32
C LYS A 102 -14.39 -7.31 3.31
N ARG A 103 -13.77 -7.91 4.33
CA ARG A 103 -12.32 -8.11 4.41
C ARG A 103 -11.81 -8.88 3.19
N SER A 104 -12.44 -10.01 2.86
CA SER A 104 -12.06 -10.82 1.69
C SER A 104 -12.15 -10.06 0.36
N TYR A 105 -13.22 -9.29 0.13
CA TYR A 105 -13.31 -8.46 -1.06
C TYR A 105 -12.26 -7.33 -1.06
N MET A 106 -11.99 -6.71 0.08
CA MET A 106 -10.94 -5.67 0.15
C MET A 106 -9.56 -6.25 -0.14
N ASP A 107 -9.24 -7.44 0.38
CA ASP A 107 -7.98 -8.14 0.09
C ASP A 107 -7.81 -8.46 -1.38
N ASN A 108 -8.83 -9.05 -2.00
CA ASN A 108 -8.80 -9.34 -3.43
C ASN A 108 -8.66 -8.06 -4.27
N HIS A 109 -9.31 -6.96 -3.86
CA HIS A 109 -9.14 -5.67 -4.52
C HIS A 109 -7.70 -5.17 -4.42
N TYR A 110 -7.10 -5.17 -3.24
CA TYR A 110 -5.74 -4.66 -3.05
C TYR A 110 -4.70 -5.54 -3.75
N ASN A 111 -4.82 -6.86 -3.70
CA ASN A 111 -3.95 -7.79 -4.44
C ASN A 111 -4.04 -7.55 -5.96
N ALA A 112 -5.24 -7.28 -6.46
CA ALA A 112 -5.45 -6.96 -7.87
C ALA A 112 -4.83 -5.60 -8.25
N MET A 113 -4.98 -4.58 -7.40
CA MET A 113 -4.35 -3.27 -7.60
C MET A 113 -2.82 -3.37 -7.56
N ASP A 114 -2.28 -4.19 -6.67
CA ASP A 114 -0.85 -4.50 -6.56
C ASP A 114 -0.33 -5.09 -7.88
N SER A 115 -1.02 -6.11 -8.39
CA SER A 115 -0.71 -6.75 -9.67
C SER A 115 -0.75 -5.77 -10.86
N ILE A 116 -1.71 -4.83 -10.88
CA ILE A 116 -1.79 -3.79 -11.91
C ILE A 116 -0.54 -2.91 -11.84
N ILE A 117 -0.21 -2.37 -10.67
CA ILE A 117 0.90 -1.44 -10.51
C ILE A 117 2.23 -2.13 -10.79
N GLN A 118 2.45 -3.34 -10.27
CA GLN A 118 3.64 -4.13 -10.54
C GLN A 118 3.86 -4.32 -12.05
N ARG A 119 2.80 -4.70 -12.79
CA ARG A 119 2.87 -4.86 -14.25
C ARG A 119 3.14 -3.55 -14.98
N LEU A 120 2.50 -2.45 -14.57
CA LEU A 120 2.76 -1.13 -15.14
C LEU A 120 4.21 -0.68 -14.91
N MET A 121 4.82 -1.10 -13.81
CA MET A 121 6.22 -0.80 -13.48
C MET A 121 7.22 -1.73 -14.18
N SER A 122 6.87 -2.99 -14.41
CA SER A 122 7.78 -3.99 -15.01
C SER A 122 7.96 -3.84 -16.51
N VAL A 123 7.02 -3.20 -17.21
CA VAL A 123 7.10 -3.05 -18.67
C VAL A 123 8.20 -2.05 -19.04
N GLU A 124 9.17 -2.53 -19.83
CA GLU A 124 10.13 -1.67 -20.51
C GLU A 124 9.42 -0.90 -21.63
N ILE A 125 9.66 0.41 -21.69
CA ILE A 125 8.99 1.29 -22.64
C ILE A 125 10.04 1.85 -23.57
N ASN A 126 9.87 1.57 -24.85
CA ASN A 126 10.67 2.18 -25.90
C ASN A 126 10.25 3.65 -26.06
N SER A 127 11.18 4.53 -26.42
CA SER A 127 10.93 5.98 -26.56
C SER A 127 9.81 6.37 -27.53
N GLU A 128 9.36 5.43 -28.38
CA GLU A 128 8.28 5.63 -29.36
C GLU A 128 6.90 5.20 -28.85
N ASP A 129 6.81 4.40 -27.79
CA ASP A 129 5.53 3.96 -27.23
C ASP A 129 4.99 4.99 -26.23
N SER A 130 4.03 5.77 -26.70
CA SER A 130 3.37 6.82 -25.90
C SER A 130 1.93 6.48 -25.53
N SER A 131 1.39 5.37 -26.04
CA SER A 131 -0.03 5.00 -25.96
C SER A 131 -0.31 3.78 -25.09
N SER A 132 0.69 2.96 -24.77
CA SER A 132 0.47 1.83 -23.87
C SER A 132 0.05 2.29 -22.47
N PRO A 133 -0.70 1.46 -21.72
CA PRO A 133 -1.05 1.76 -20.33
C PRO A 133 0.17 2.11 -19.46
N ALA A 134 1.29 1.42 -19.67
CA ALA A 134 2.54 1.69 -18.96
C ALA A 134 3.13 3.07 -19.34
N ALA A 135 3.10 3.45 -20.62
CA ALA A 135 3.62 4.75 -21.07
C ALA A 135 2.81 5.93 -20.51
N ILE A 136 1.50 5.75 -20.39
CA ILE A 136 0.60 6.71 -19.77
C ILE A 136 0.84 6.75 -18.25
N TRP A 137 1.03 5.59 -17.61
CA TRP A 137 1.32 5.50 -16.17
C TRP A 137 2.56 6.29 -15.77
N ARG A 138 3.63 6.26 -16.58
CA ARG A 138 4.85 7.06 -16.30
C ARG A 138 4.64 8.57 -16.34
N LYS A 139 3.54 9.05 -16.93
CA LYS A 139 3.16 10.47 -16.94
C LYS A 139 2.21 10.84 -15.79
N SER A 140 1.75 9.84 -15.04
CA SER A 140 0.78 10.01 -13.96
C SER A 140 1.34 10.83 -12.80
N ARG A 141 0.43 11.35 -11.98
CA ARG A 141 0.80 12.15 -10.80
C ARG A 141 1.66 11.39 -9.80
N PHE A 142 1.38 10.10 -9.56
CA PHE A 142 2.12 9.33 -8.56
C PHE A 142 3.49 8.95 -9.07
N TYR A 143 3.61 8.61 -10.36
CA TYR A 143 4.91 8.32 -10.95
C TYR A 143 5.85 9.53 -10.86
N LYS A 144 5.34 10.74 -11.13
CA LYS A 144 6.11 11.99 -10.98
C LYS A 144 6.57 12.28 -9.54
N ILE A 145 5.87 11.75 -8.52
CA ILE A 145 6.28 11.94 -7.12
C ILE A 145 7.49 11.07 -6.78
N ILE A 146 7.72 9.96 -7.49
CA ILE A 146 8.88 9.07 -7.26
C ILE A 146 10.19 9.85 -7.39
N ASP A 147 10.28 10.77 -8.35
CA ASP A 147 11.52 11.52 -8.63
C ASP A 147 11.97 12.41 -7.46
N VAL A 148 11.01 12.93 -6.68
CA VAL A 148 11.27 13.78 -5.50
C VAL A 148 11.40 12.99 -4.21
N CYS A 149 11.02 11.71 -4.22
CA CYS A 149 11.17 10.81 -3.09
C CYS A 149 12.61 10.26 -3.00
N LYS A 150 12.99 9.83 -1.80
CA LYS A 150 14.28 9.17 -1.55
C LYS A 150 14.19 7.67 -1.80
N ILE A 151 13.08 7.07 -1.42
CA ILE A 151 12.77 5.66 -1.66
C ILE A 151 11.88 5.58 -2.88
N ARG A 152 12.38 4.93 -3.93
CA ARG A 152 11.83 5.03 -5.29
C ARG A 152 11.13 3.78 -5.78
N THR A 153 11.45 2.63 -5.21
CA THR A 153 10.84 1.35 -5.59
C THR A 153 10.21 0.65 -4.39
N ALA A 154 9.23 -0.21 -4.68
CA ALA A 154 8.63 -1.07 -3.66
C ALA A 154 9.67 -2.04 -3.08
N ASP A 155 10.59 -2.56 -3.90
CA ASP A 155 11.66 -3.47 -3.47
C ASP A 155 12.64 -2.79 -2.50
N GLU A 156 13.00 -1.53 -2.78
CA GLU A 156 13.84 -0.73 -1.86
C GLU A 156 13.11 -0.53 -0.53
N PHE A 157 11.85 -0.11 -0.58
CA PHE A 157 11.02 0.07 0.61
C PHE A 157 10.92 -1.22 1.44
N ASP A 158 10.63 -2.36 0.80
CA ASP A 158 10.48 -3.66 1.46
C ASP A 158 11.82 -4.15 2.06
N SER A 159 12.95 -3.82 1.43
CA SER A 159 14.28 -4.13 1.99
C SER A 159 14.58 -3.39 3.30
N ILE A 160 14.02 -2.19 3.47
CA ILE A 160 14.21 -1.35 4.67
C ILE A 160 13.15 -1.68 5.74
N TYR A 161 11.90 -1.87 5.32
CA TYR A 161 10.77 -2.14 6.20
C TYR A 161 9.90 -3.23 5.54
N PRO A 162 10.20 -4.53 5.80
CA PRO A 162 9.55 -5.65 5.11
C PRO A 162 8.04 -5.72 5.40
N ILE A 163 7.21 -5.47 4.38
CA ILE A 163 5.75 -5.60 4.43
C ILE A 163 5.24 -6.13 3.08
N ASP A 164 5.27 -7.45 2.92
CA ASP A 164 4.59 -8.19 1.84
C ASP A 164 4.95 -7.76 0.40
N LEU A 165 5.98 -6.93 0.19
CA LEU A 165 6.34 -6.33 -1.10
C LEU A 165 5.14 -5.69 -1.83
N SER A 166 4.27 -4.99 -1.10
CA SER A 166 3.07 -4.39 -1.73
C SER A 166 3.41 -3.12 -2.52
N TYR A 167 3.39 -3.24 -3.85
CA TYR A 167 3.45 -2.13 -4.80
C TYR A 167 2.32 -1.13 -4.57
N PHE A 168 1.09 -1.59 -4.36
CA PHE A 168 -0.05 -0.71 -4.12
C PHE A 168 0.14 0.14 -2.88
N PHE A 169 0.53 -0.48 -1.76
CA PHE A 169 0.76 0.24 -0.52
C PHE A 169 1.92 1.23 -0.66
N PHE A 170 3.05 0.83 -1.26
CA PHE A 170 4.17 1.73 -1.54
C PHE A 170 3.73 2.99 -2.31
N PHE A 171 2.94 2.84 -3.37
CA PHE A 171 2.45 4.00 -4.14
C PHE A 171 1.49 4.90 -3.36
N ARG A 172 0.72 4.35 -2.41
CA ARG A 172 -0.09 5.13 -1.46
C ARG A 172 0.77 5.94 -0.49
N LEU A 173 1.97 5.45 -0.18
CA LEU A 173 2.90 6.13 0.71
C LEU A 173 3.69 7.26 0.03
N LEU A 174 3.82 7.30 -1.30
CA LEU A 174 4.62 8.31 -2.00
C LEU A 174 4.28 9.77 -1.59
N PRO A 175 3.01 10.20 -1.53
CA PRO A 175 2.70 11.56 -1.07
C PRO A 175 3.06 11.80 0.40
N LEU A 176 2.93 10.78 1.25
CA LEU A 176 3.29 10.86 2.68
C LEU A 176 4.80 10.89 2.88
N GLN A 177 5.55 10.19 2.03
CA GLN A 177 7.02 10.24 2.00
C GLN A 177 7.48 11.64 1.61
N LYS A 178 6.91 12.20 0.54
CA LYS A 178 7.18 13.58 0.10
C LYS A 178 6.87 14.58 1.22
N GLU A 179 5.72 14.46 1.87
CA GLU A 179 5.37 15.32 2.99
C GLU A 179 6.38 15.23 4.14
N THR A 180 6.81 14.02 4.50
CA THR A 180 7.80 13.78 5.55
C THR A 180 9.17 14.39 5.21
N LEU A 181 9.56 14.36 3.93
CA LEU A 181 10.75 15.02 3.42
C LEU A 181 10.61 16.55 3.50
N ASP A 182 9.50 17.09 3.00
CA ASP A 182 9.21 18.53 2.94
C ASP A 182 9.13 19.16 4.36
N GLU A 183 8.65 18.41 5.36
CA GLU A 183 8.52 18.89 6.73
C GLU A 183 9.86 19.05 7.46
N ARG A 184 10.82 18.13 7.24
CA ARG A 184 12.07 18.12 8.01
C ARG A 184 13.21 17.38 7.32
N LEU A 185 12.95 16.16 6.83
CA LEU A 185 14.03 15.22 6.48
C LEU A 185 14.84 15.64 5.24
N SER A 186 14.28 16.44 4.32
CA SER A 186 15.02 16.91 3.13
C SER A 186 16.32 17.63 3.51
N ALA A 187 16.29 18.48 4.55
CA ALA A 187 17.46 19.23 5.00
C ALA A 187 18.59 18.33 5.52
N TYR A 188 18.27 17.14 6.05
CA TYR A 188 19.27 16.16 6.47
C TYR A 188 19.96 15.51 5.27
N TYR A 189 19.18 15.11 4.25
CA TYR A 189 19.73 14.55 3.02
C TYR A 189 20.62 15.55 2.26
N ASP A 190 20.30 16.84 2.32
CA ASP A 190 21.09 17.90 1.68
C ASP A 190 22.45 18.14 2.37
N ARG A 191 22.61 17.70 3.62
CA ARG A 191 23.86 17.79 4.40
C ARG A 191 24.79 16.58 4.22
N LEU A 192 24.35 15.55 3.50
CA LEU A 192 25.17 14.36 3.26
C LEU A 192 26.31 14.67 2.28
N THR A 193 27.51 14.24 2.65
CA THR A 193 28.72 14.28 1.83
C THR A 193 29.15 12.86 1.48
N ASP A 194 30.01 12.69 0.48
CA ASP A 194 30.48 11.36 0.07
C ASP A 194 31.16 10.59 1.24
N ASP A 195 31.80 11.32 2.16
CA ASP A 195 32.51 10.74 3.32
C ASP A 195 31.58 10.22 4.43
N ASN A 196 30.39 10.81 4.59
CA ASN A 196 29.47 10.47 5.68
C ASN A 196 28.22 9.71 5.22
N ARG A 197 27.95 9.69 3.91
CA ARG A 197 26.75 9.12 3.29
C ARG A 197 26.52 7.66 3.69
N GLU A 198 27.51 6.79 3.54
CA GLU A 198 27.36 5.35 3.79
C GLU A 198 26.92 5.06 5.24
N ARG A 199 27.34 5.89 6.20
CA ARG A 199 27.00 5.73 7.61
C ARG A 199 25.65 6.35 7.98
N ILE A 200 25.32 7.51 7.39
CA ILE A 200 24.19 8.34 7.84
C ILE A 200 22.93 8.10 6.98
N GLU A 201 23.09 7.88 5.67
CA GLU A 201 21.97 7.67 4.75
C GLU A 201 21.06 6.50 5.17
N PRO A 202 21.57 5.31 5.57
CA PRO A 202 20.71 4.22 6.02
C PRO A 202 19.86 4.57 7.25
N ILE A 203 20.42 5.34 8.20
CA ILE A 203 19.73 5.79 9.42
C ILE A 203 18.60 6.76 9.06
N LEU A 204 18.89 7.74 8.20
CA LEU A 204 17.89 8.71 7.72
C LEU A 204 16.79 8.04 6.92
N THR A 205 17.14 7.08 6.07
CA THR A 205 16.19 6.33 5.25
C THR A 205 15.29 5.44 6.09
N LEU A 206 15.80 4.78 7.12
CA LEU A 206 14.97 4.05 8.08
C LEU A 206 14.03 4.99 8.84
N ALA A 207 14.52 6.16 9.29
CA ALA A 207 13.68 7.16 9.95
C ALA A 207 12.57 7.68 9.03
N LEU A 208 12.89 7.93 7.75
CA LEU A 208 11.93 8.35 6.73
C LEU A 208 10.83 7.30 6.54
N VAL A 209 11.17 6.02 6.44
CA VAL A 209 10.17 4.94 6.34
C VAL A 209 9.28 4.92 7.56
N LYS A 210 9.86 4.90 8.77
CA LYS A 210 9.10 4.84 10.02
C LYS A 210 8.12 6.00 10.15
N LYS A 211 8.55 7.24 9.87
CA LYS A 211 7.65 8.41 9.85
C LYS A 211 6.57 8.32 8.78
N THR A 212 6.91 7.83 7.60
CA THR A 212 5.95 7.68 6.50
C THR A 212 4.87 6.64 6.85
N VAL A 213 5.25 5.51 7.43
CA VAL A 213 4.32 4.47 7.92
C VAL A 213 3.51 4.97 9.12
N ALA A 214 4.13 5.70 10.05
CA ALA A 214 3.42 6.31 11.17
C ALA A 214 2.34 7.31 10.70
N LYS A 215 2.63 8.13 9.68
CA LYS A 215 1.63 9.01 9.06
C LYS A 215 0.51 8.22 8.38
N SER A 216 0.81 7.09 7.74
CA SER A 216 -0.21 6.27 7.09
C SER A 216 -1.14 5.63 8.12
N LEU A 217 -0.61 5.09 9.23
CA LEU A 217 -1.40 4.50 10.33
C LEU A 217 -2.43 5.47 10.92
N ARG A 218 -2.12 6.78 10.92
CA ARG A 218 -3.04 7.82 11.41
C ARG A 218 -4.10 8.26 10.39
N ARG A 219 -3.88 8.02 9.10
CA ARG A 219 -4.67 8.63 8.01
C ARG A 219 -5.48 7.62 7.20
N PHE A 220 -4.99 6.41 7.09
CA PHE A 220 -5.63 5.36 6.30
C PHE A 220 -6.49 4.48 7.20
N ASP A 221 -7.56 3.94 6.63
CA ASP A 221 -8.35 2.91 7.30
C ASP A 221 -7.51 1.62 7.39
N ILE A 222 -7.61 0.90 8.51
CA ILE A 222 -6.79 -0.28 8.76
C ILE A 222 -6.97 -1.38 7.70
N LEU A 223 -8.16 -1.42 7.09
CA LEU A 223 -8.45 -2.38 6.01
C LEU A 223 -7.65 -2.07 4.74
N GLU A 224 -7.10 -0.86 4.57
CA GLU A 224 -6.28 -0.51 3.41
C GLU A 224 -4.81 -0.94 3.53
N PHE A 225 -4.41 -1.46 4.69
CA PHE A 225 -3.04 -1.93 4.93
C PHE A 225 -2.82 -3.35 4.41
N PRO A 226 -1.57 -3.69 4.05
CA PRO A 226 -1.18 -5.06 3.76
C PRO A 226 -1.48 -6.01 4.93
N PRO A 227 -1.71 -7.31 4.67
CA PRO A 227 -2.02 -8.30 5.69
C PRO A 227 -1.03 -8.31 6.86
N THR A 228 0.27 -8.17 6.61
CA THR A 228 1.28 -8.17 7.68
C THR A 228 1.06 -7.08 8.73
N ILE A 229 0.64 -5.87 8.32
CA ILE A 229 0.29 -4.81 9.29
C ILE A 229 -1.10 -5.06 9.87
N ARG A 230 -2.08 -5.42 9.03
CA ARG A 230 -3.46 -5.59 9.48
C ARG A 230 -3.61 -6.67 10.55
N ASN A 231 -2.87 -7.77 10.39
CA ASN A 231 -2.89 -8.91 11.31
C ASN A 231 -2.30 -8.56 12.69
N LEU A 232 -1.52 -7.49 12.82
CA LEU A 232 -1.06 -7.00 14.14
C LEU A 232 -2.23 -6.53 15.01
N PHE A 233 -3.37 -6.22 14.40
CA PHE A 233 -4.57 -5.73 15.06
C PHE A 233 -5.72 -6.73 15.01
N ASP A 234 -5.51 -7.91 14.39
CA ASP A 234 -6.54 -8.95 14.29
C ASP A 234 -6.56 -9.80 15.57
N ASP A 235 -7.04 -9.21 16.66
CA ASP A 235 -7.22 -9.95 17.91
C ASP A 235 -8.53 -10.74 17.89
N SER A 236 -8.39 -12.07 17.95
CA SER A 236 -9.44 -13.09 17.81
C SER A 236 -10.43 -13.18 19.00
N HIS A 237 -10.75 -12.06 19.66
CA HIS A 237 -11.62 -12.04 20.84
C HIS A 237 -13.05 -11.57 20.55
N ALA A 238 -14.03 -12.24 21.17
CA ALA A 238 -15.46 -12.07 20.94
C ALA A 238 -16.05 -10.69 21.33
N SER A 239 -15.25 -9.82 21.97
CA SER A 239 -15.66 -8.50 22.48
C SER A 239 -15.12 -7.32 21.65
N ARG A 240 -14.79 -7.53 20.38
CA ARG A 240 -14.16 -6.53 19.50
C ARG A 240 -15.01 -5.27 19.28
N SER A 241 -14.41 -4.09 19.46
CA SER A 241 -14.92 -2.83 18.93
C SER A 241 -13.94 -2.24 17.91
N GLY A 242 -14.44 -1.55 16.87
CA GLY A 242 -13.58 -0.87 15.88
C GLY A 242 -12.78 0.31 16.46
N LYS A 243 -13.07 0.69 17.71
CA LYS A 243 -12.31 1.68 18.46
C LYS A 243 -10.96 1.11 18.91
N ASP A 244 -10.95 -0.17 19.31
CA ASP A 244 -9.74 -0.83 19.83
C ASP A 244 -8.68 -1.02 18.73
N GLU A 245 -9.09 -1.34 17.50
CA GLU A 245 -8.21 -1.45 16.33
C GLU A 245 -7.59 -0.08 15.96
N HIS A 246 -8.38 0.99 16.04
CA HIS A 246 -7.90 2.34 15.74
C HIS A 246 -6.91 2.84 16.80
N ASP A 247 -7.25 2.67 18.08
CA ASP A 247 -6.38 3.08 19.19
C ASP A 247 -5.04 2.31 19.14
N ALA A 248 -5.07 1.01 18.86
CA ALA A 248 -3.84 0.22 18.68
C ALA A 248 -2.99 0.68 17.47
N ALA A 249 -3.64 1.08 16.37
CA ALA A 249 -2.94 1.64 15.21
C ALA A 249 -2.25 2.98 15.55
N LEU A 250 -2.90 3.83 16.36
CA LEU A 250 -2.30 5.07 16.87
C LEU A 250 -1.11 4.79 17.78
N ASP A 251 -1.21 3.82 18.70
CA ASP A 251 -0.11 3.42 19.59
C ASP A 251 1.11 2.91 18.82
N LEU A 252 0.89 2.11 17.76
CA LEU A 252 1.97 1.68 16.87
C LEU A 252 2.59 2.88 16.15
N ALA A 253 1.76 3.81 15.68
CA ALA A 253 2.22 4.99 14.99
C ALA A 253 3.07 5.89 15.90
N ASP A 254 2.68 6.07 17.16
CA ASP A 254 3.44 6.84 18.15
C ASP A 254 4.80 6.18 18.45
N ARG A 255 4.83 4.86 18.55
CA ARG A 255 6.09 4.11 18.73
C ARG A 255 7.03 4.29 17.55
N LEU A 256 6.53 4.15 16.32
CA LEU A 256 7.32 4.34 15.10
C LEU A 256 7.86 5.77 14.99
N ASP A 257 7.07 6.77 15.39
CA ASP A 257 7.52 8.16 15.42
C ASP A 257 8.63 8.39 16.44
N LEU A 258 8.50 7.83 17.65
CA LEU A 258 9.54 7.92 18.68
C LEU A 258 10.85 7.28 18.21
N GLU A 259 10.78 6.06 17.66
CA GLU A 259 11.95 5.39 17.10
C GLU A 259 12.58 6.18 15.95
N ALA A 260 11.78 6.85 15.12
CA ALA A 260 12.29 7.70 14.06
C ALA A 260 12.98 8.96 14.60
N GLU A 261 12.44 9.59 15.66
CA GLU A 261 13.10 10.72 16.32
C GLU A 261 14.43 10.33 16.96
N GLU A 262 14.54 9.15 17.56
CA GLU A 262 15.80 8.61 18.06
C GLU A 262 16.83 8.41 16.95
N LEU A 263 16.41 7.85 15.81
CA LEU A 263 17.28 7.71 14.63
C LEU A 263 17.76 9.07 14.10
N ILE A 264 16.88 10.07 14.05
CA ILE A 264 17.24 11.42 13.61
C ILE A 264 18.21 12.07 14.61
N SER A 265 17.99 11.91 15.92
CA SER A 265 18.92 12.39 16.95
C SER A 265 20.30 11.75 16.86
N ASN A 266 20.35 10.46 16.51
CA ASN A 266 21.61 9.77 16.25
C ASN A 266 22.29 10.35 15.01
N ALA A 267 21.54 10.58 13.93
CA ALA A 267 22.07 11.21 12.72
C ALA A 267 22.60 12.62 13.00
N ASP A 268 21.92 13.43 13.82
CA ASP A 268 22.39 14.75 14.27
C ASP A 268 23.73 14.68 14.99
N THR A 269 23.90 13.69 15.87
CA THR A 269 25.16 13.46 16.58
C THR A 269 26.28 13.13 15.60
N LEU A 270 26.01 12.26 14.63
CA LEU A 270 26.99 11.88 13.60
C LEU A 270 27.38 13.05 12.69
N LEU A 271 26.40 13.87 12.28
CA LEU A 271 26.63 15.08 11.48
C LEU A 271 27.37 16.17 12.26
N ALA A 272 27.30 16.18 13.59
CA ALA A 272 28.03 17.12 14.44
C ALA A 272 29.49 16.69 14.69
N THR A 273 29.82 15.41 14.47
CA THR A 273 31.14 14.85 14.81
C THR A 273 32.19 15.05 13.69
N ASP A 274 32.04 16.10 12.86
CA ASP A 274 33.07 16.55 11.89
C ASP A 274 34.39 17.00 12.55
N ALA A 275 34.49 16.98 13.89
CA ALA A 275 35.77 16.92 14.59
C ALA A 275 36.13 15.45 14.86
N SER A 276 37.05 14.92 14.05
CA SER A 276 37.70 13.61 14.16
C SER A 276 37.80 13.07 15.60
N VAL A 277 36.86 12.23 16.00
CA VAL A 277 37.08 11.29 17.11
C VAL A 277 36.89 9.90 16.54
N ASP A 278 38.01 9.27 16.25
CA ASP A 278 38.15 7.86 15.91
C ASP A 278 37.62 7.03 17.10
N PHE A 279 36.30 6.81 17.11
CA PHE A 279 35.66 5.95 18.09
C PHE A 279 35.52 4.55 17.50
N CYS A 280 36.57 3.74 17.67
CA CYS A 280 36.46 2.30 17.56
C CYS A 280 35.47 1.81 18.62
N SER A 281 34.31 1.32 18.19
CA SER A 281 33.35 0.60 19.02
C SER A 281 34.06 -0.47 19.87
N ASN A 282 33.75 -0.52 21.17
CA ASN A 282 34.23 -1.57 22.09
C ASN A 282 33.76 -2.99 21.71
N SER A 283 33.03 -3.17 20.60
CA SER A 283 32.61 -4.47 20.06
C SER A 283 33.75 -5.27 19.40
N ALA A 284 34.96 -4.71 19.28
CA ALA A 284 36.11 -5.38 18.67
C ALA A 284 36.91 -6.29 19.63
N TYR A 285 36.54 -6.36 20.92
CA TYR A 285 37.21 -7.27 21.86
C TYR A 285 36.48 -8.61 21.92
N ASN A 286 36.82 -9.52 20.99
CA ASN A 286 36.65 -10.95 21.24
C ASN A 286 37.38 -11.27 22.55
N ARG A 287 36.66 -11.72 23.57
CA ARG A 287 37.30 -12.14 24.82
C ARG A 287 38.06 -13.44 24.56
N PRO A 288 39.16 -13.74 25.28
CA PRO A 288 39.88 -15.00 25.13
C PRO A 288 38.99 -16.25 25.33
N ASP A 289 37.84 -16.08 25.98
CA ASP A 289 36.84 -17.11 26.23
C ASP A 289 35.82 -17.31 25.09
N ASP A 290 35.79 -16.41 24.10
CA ASP A 290 34.89 -16.51 22.93
C ASP A 290 35.43 -17.55 21.94
N LYS A 291 35.11 -18.82 22.19
CA LYS A 291 35.44 -19.93 21.27
C LYS A 291 34.44 -19.98 20.13
N ILE A 292 34.87 -19.56 18.94
CA ILE A 292 34.13 -19.80 17.70
C ILE A 292 34.34 -21.26 17.30
N ILE A 293 33.30 -22.08 17.46
CA ILE A 293 33.30 -23.48 17.02
C ILE A 293 32.63 -23.53 15.64
N MET A 294 33.44 -23.76 14.60
CA MET A 294 32.94 -24.09 13.27
C MET A 294 32.60 -25.59 13.25
N LEU A 295 31.33 -25.92 13.02
CA LEU A 295 30.91 -27.30 12.79
C LEU A 295 31.29 -27.72 11.35
N PRO A 296 31.75 -28.98 11.15
CA PRO A 296 32.15 -29.50 9.85
C PRO A 296 30.97 -29.72 8.89
#